data_AF-A0A5N3WFF6-F1
#
_entry.id   AF-A0A5N3WFF6-F1
#
_cell.length_a   1.000
_cell.length_b   1.000
_cell.length_c   1.000
_cell.angle_alpha   90.00
_cell.angle_beta   90.00
_cell.angle_gamma   90.00
#
_symmetry.space_group_name_H-M   'P 1'
#
loop_
_entity.id
_entity.type
_entity.pdbx_description
1 polymer ?
#
loop_
_entity_poly.entity_id
_entity_poly.type
_entity_poly.pdbx_seq_one_letter_code
_entity_poly.pdbx_strand_id
1 'polypeptide(L)'
;YKATYTAERETNTIVLIYCLLNRHYCIRHSSLLKIVSVLNHLILRKPLCSSYFYYPYFYGYEDSLCSISLLSLLDYSSSILHKQNPIGHSLDYLTIHKYGNAARNDLWNTLSEALKRNGKYVNIQEVMDQWTLQMGYPVITILGNTTTENRIIITQQHFIYDISAKTKAHEPQNNSYLWQIPLTIVVGNRSHVSSEAIIWVSNKSEHHRITLDKGSWLLGNINQTGYFRVNYDLRNWRLLIDQLIRNHEEYILKQVATTYIKLGWPKSNFNGSLVQASYQHEIPLNVRDIVYCTGVSLLDEDVWEFIWMKFHSTTAISEKKILLEALTCSDDRNLLNRLLNLSLNSEVVLDQDAIDVIIHVARNPHGRDLAWKFFRDKWRILNTRYGEALFMNSKLISGVTEFLNTEGELKELKNFMKSYDGVAAASFSRAVETVEANVRWKMLYQDELFQWLGKALRH
;
A
#
# COMPACT_ATOMS: atom_id res chain seq x y z
N TYR A 1 -20.60 19.54 30.08
CA TYR A 1 -20.97 18.12 29.89
C TYR A 1 -21.76 17.84 28.61
N LYS A 2 -22.83 18.58 28.26
CA LYS A 2 -23.51 18.42 26.95
C LYS A 2 -22.85 19.18 25.78
N ALA A 3 -22.13 20.28 26.05
CA ALA A 3 -21.42 21.06 25.03
C ALA A 3 -20.03 20.50 24.66
N THR A 4 -19.39 19.75 25.57
CA THR A 4 -18.10 19.10 25.34
C THR A 4 -18.20 17.85 24.46
N TYR A 5 -19.36 17.19 24.43
CA TYR A 5 -19.61 15.97 23.66
C TYR A 5 -19.90 16.25 22.17
N THR A 6 -20.48 17.42 21.85
CA THR A 6 -20.70 17.90 20.48
C THR A 6 -19.41 18.43 19.86
N ALA A 7 -18.56 19.12 20.64
CA ALA A 7 -17.25 19.59 20.18
C ALA A 7 -16.31 18.42 19.80
N GLU A 8 -16.29 17.33 20.57
CA GLU A 8 -15.51 16.13 20.26
C GLU A 8 -15.93 15.46 18.95
N ARG A 9 -17.24 15.43 18.61
CA ARG A 9 -17.73 14.88 17.33
C ARG A 9 -17.32 15.73 16.13
N GLU A 10 -17.40 17.06 16.26
CA GLU A 10 -17.02 18.00 15.20
C GLU A 10 -15.52 17.94 14.91
N THR A 11 -14.66 17.89 15.93
CA THR A 11 -13.20 17.70 15.74
C THR A 11 -12.82 16.35 15.14
N ASN A 12 -13.50 15.26 15.53
CA ASN A 12 -13.18 13.91 15.03
C ASN A 12 -13.47 13.74 13.54
N THR A 13 -14.50 14.42 13.03
CA THR A 13 -14.85 14.32 11.62
C THR A 13 -14.04 15.30 10.76
N ILE A 14 -13.63 16.46 11.30
CA ILE A 14 -12.67 17.36 10.64
C ILE A 14 -11.30 16.68 10.46
N VAL A 15 -10.84 15.89 11.43
CA VAL A 15 -9.60 15.10 11.32
C VAL A 15 -9.74 13.97 10.28
N LEU A 16 -10.91 13.33 10.18
CA LEU A 16 -11.20 12.34 9.15
C LEU A 16 -11.17 12.95 7.74
N ILE A 17 -11.67 14.18 7.59
CA ILE A 17 -11.68 14.97 6.34
C ILE A 17 -10.27 15.36 5.93
N TYR A 18 -9.43 15.76 6.89
CA TYR A 18 -8.04 16.09 6.62
C TYR A 18 -7.24 14.84 6.19
N CYS A 19 -7.46 13.68 6.81
CA CYS A 19 -6.77 12.43 6.46
C CYS A 19 -7.23 11.80 5.12
N LEU A 20 -8.49 12.02 4.71
CA LEU A 20 -9.02 11.49 3.43
C LEU A 20 -8.67 12.38 2.24
N LEU A 21 -8.55 13.70 2.43
CA LEU A 21 -8.20 14.66 1.38
C LEU A 21 -6.69 14.90 1.27
N ASN A 22 -5.95 14.77 2.37
CA ASN A 22 -4.49 14.87 2.41
C ASN A 22 -3.95 13.63 3.14
N ARG A 23 -3.10 12.84 2.47
CA ARG A 23 -2.39 11.69 3.10
C ARG A 23 -1.42 12.09 4.23
N HIS A 24 -1.50 13.31 4.76
CA HIS A 24 -0.38 13.98 5.43
C HIS A 24 -0.36 13.99 6.95
N TYR A 25 -1.45 13.74 7.68
CA TYR A 25 -1.39 13.80 9.14
C TYR A 25 -2.47 12.93 9.76
N CYS A 26 -2.11 11.77 10.28
CA CYS A 26 -3.08 10.91 10.98
C CYS A 26 -2.47 10.25 12.22
N ILE A 27 -2.21 11.04 13.27
CA ILE A 27 -2.04 10.54 14.64
C ILE A 27 -2.78 11.48 15.60
N ARG A 28 -4.10 11.33 15.68
CA ARG A 28 -4.90 11.65 16.86
C ARG A 28 -6.26 10.93 16.71
N HIS A 29 -6.63 10.19 17.74
CA HIS A 29 -7.82 9.30 17.90
C HIS A 29 -7.73 7.83 17.42
N SER A 30 -7.57 6.94 18.40
CA SER A 30 -7.32 5.50 18.28
C SER A 30 -8.50 4.65 17.77
N SER A 31 -9.73 5.16 17.79
CA SER A 31 -10.93 4.37 17.45
C SER A 31 -11.32 4.47 15.97
N LEU A 32 -11.22 5.67 15.38
CA LEU A 32 -11.53 5.91 13.95
C LEU A 32 -10.35 5.51 13.04
N LEU A 33 -9.11 5.68 13.52
CA LEU A 33 -7.91 5.15 12.86
C LEU A 33 -8.00 3.63 12.64
N LYS A 34 -8.61 2.88 13.58
CA LYS A 34 -8.82 1.44 13.43
C LYS A 34 -9.80 1.12 12.29
N ILE A 35 -10.92 1.83 12.18
CA ILE A 35 -11.93 1.58 11.15
C ILE A 35 -11.44 2.00 9.76
N VAL A 36 -10.78 3.17 9.65
CA VAL A 36 -10.20 3.65 8.38
C VAL A 36 -8.99 2.81 7.98
N SER A 37 -8.13 2.40 8.91
CA SER A 37 -7.05 1.44 8.66
C SER A 37 -7.59 0.09 8.19
N VAL A 38 -8.69 -0.39 8.78
CA VAL A 38 -9.37 -1.63 8.39
C VAL A 38 -9.97 -1.55 7.00
N LEU A 39 -10.68 -0.46 6.67
CA LEU A 39 -11.22 -0.25 5.32
C LEU A 39 -10.09 -0.05 4.29
N ASN A 40 -9.02 0.65 4.63
CA ASN A 40 -7.81 0.72 3.79
C ASN A 40 -7.12 -0.64 3.64
N HIS A 41 -7.09 -1.49 4.68
CA HIS A 41 -6.51 -2.84 4.60
C HIS A 41 -7.38 -3.82 3.82
N LEU A 42 -8.70 -3.69 3.87
CA LEU A 42 -9.66 -4.51 3.14
C LEU A 42 -9.83 -4.06 1.68
N ILE A 43 -9.71 -2.76 1.39
CA ILE A 43 -10.00 -2.18 0.06
C ILE A 43 -8.72 -1.74 -0.67
N LEU A 44 -7.71 -1.22 0.04
CA LEU A 44 -6.65 -0.37 -0.53
C LEU A 44 -5.21 -0.74 -0.15
N ARG A 45 -4.91 -1.97 0.31
CA ARG A 45 -3.50 -2.40 0.27
C ARG A 45 -3.06 -2.43 -1.21
N LYS A 46 -2.44 -1.33 -1.68
CA LYS A 46 -1.13 -1.44 -2.31
C LYS A 46 -0.25 -2.11 -1.25
N PRO A 47 0.61 -3.07 -1.60
CA PRO A 47 1.54 -3.62 -0.62
C PRO A 47 2.15 -2.48 0.20
N LEU A 48 2.03 -2.58 1.53
CA LEU A 48 2.63 -1.63 2.44
C LEU A 48 4.15 -1.69 2.24
N CYS A 49 4.68 -0.77 1.44
CA CYS A 49 6.05 -0.28 1.49
C CYS A 49 5.99 1.23 1.22
N SER A 50 5.36 1.94 2.14
CA SER A 50 5.73 3.31 2.44
C SER A 50 6.28 3.27 3.85
N SER A 51 7.49 3.81 3.98
CA SER A 51 8.19 4.13 5.22
C SER A 51 8.64 2.94 6.09
N TYR A 52 9.96 2.89 6.29
CA TYR A 52 10.75 2.05 7.20
C TYR A 52 11.30 0.73 6.63
N PHE A 53 12.64 0.69 6.59
CA PHE A 53 13.57 -0.31 6.06
C PHE A 53 13.93 -0.19 4.57
N TYR A 54 14.93 0.67 4.29
CA TYR A 54 15.73 0.66 3.06
C TYR A 54 17.16 0.24 3.41
N TYR A 55 17.61 -0.90 2.87
CA TYR A 55 19.03 -1.18 2.64
C TYR A 55 19.32 -1.19 1.13
N PRO A 56 20.52 -0.81 0.68
CA PRO A 56 20.83 -0.53 -0.71
C PRO A 56 21.43 -1.74 -1.44
N TYR A 57 21.54 -1.59 -2.76
CA TYR A 57 22.28 -2.38 -3.75
C TYR A 57 21.48 -3.44 -4.53
N PHE A 58 21.63 -3.31 -5.87
CA PHE A 58 21.52 -4.31 -6.95
C PHE A 58 20.56 -3.98 -8.11
N TYR A 59 21.01 -4.39 -9.30
CA TYR A 59 20.71 -3.87 -10.64
C TYR A 59 19.33 -4.25 -11.19
N GLY A 60 18.64 -3.28 -11.83
CA GLY A 60 17.80 -3.41 -13.05
C GLY A 60 16.55 -4.31 -13.06
N TYR A 61 16.48 -5.33 -12.22
CA TYR A 61 15.39 -6.31 -12.11
C TYR A 61 14.57 -6.17 -10.83
N GLU A 62 15.04 -5.37 -9.87
CA GLU A 62 14.32 -5.07 -8.63
C GLU A 62 13.49 -3.78 -8.75
N ASP A 63 12.42 -3.84 -9.54
CA ASP A 63 11.27 -2.98 -9.24
C ASP A 63 10.69 -3.46 -7.89
N SER A 64 10.30 -2.56 -6.98
CA SER A 64 9.64 -2.92 -5.71
C SER A 64 8.43 -3.85 -5.89
N LEU A 65 7.82 -3.79 -7.08
CA LEU A 65 6.78 -4.70 -7.54
C LEU A 65 7.25 -6.15 -7.66
N CYS A 66 8.48 -6.41 -8.13
CA CYS A 66 9.03 -7.75 -8.32
C CYS A 66 9.23 -8.46 -6.97
N SER A 67 9.94 -7.84 -6.03
CA SER A 67 10.26 -8.46 -4.74
C SER A 67 9.00 -8.67 -3.89
N ILE A 68 8.06 -7.72 -3.88
CA ILE A 68 6.84 -7.86 -3.06
C ILE A 68 5.85 -8.85 -3.68
N SER A 69 5.68 -8.83 -5.01
CA SER A 69 4.82 -9.80 -5.69
C SER A 69 5.38 -11.21 -5.51
N LEU A 70 6.70 -11.38 -5.63
CA LEU A 70 7.36 -12.67 -5.44
C LEU A 70 7.20 -13.19 -4.00
N LEU A 71 7.44 -12.35 -2.99
CA LEU A 71 7.24 -12.72 -1.59
C LEU A 71 5.79 -13.10 -1.31
N SER A 72 4.83 -12.32 -1.83
CA SER A 72 3.40 -12.62 -1.68
C SER A 72 3.02 -13.94 -2.35
N LEU A 73 3.60 -14.24 -3.52
CA LEU A 73 3.39 -15.51 -4.23
C LEU A 73 4.08 -16.69 -3.53
N LEU A 74 5.23 -16.48 -2.89
CA LEU A 74 5.88 -17.50 -2.07
C LEU A 74 5.06 -17.81 -0.81
N ASP A 75 4.60 -16.78 -0.10
CA ASP A 75 3.67 -16.94 1.04
C ASP A 75 2.38 -17.63 0.62
N TYR A 76 1.85 -17.26 -0.56
CA TYR A 76 0.70 -17.90 -1.14
C TYR A 76 0.96 -19.38 -1.42
N SER A 77 2.03 -19.73 -2.12
CA SER A 77 2.40 -21.13 -2.39
C SER A 77 2.58 -21.92 -1.10
N SER A 78 3.20 -21.33 -0.08
CA SER A 78 3.35 -21.93 1.26
C SER A 78 1.99 -22.20 1.92
N SER A 79 1.02 -21.30 1.77
CA SER A 79 -0.35 -21.50 2.27
C SER A 79 -1.06 -22.68 1.59
N ILE A 80 -0.83 -22.89 0.29
CA ILE A 80 -1.37 -24.03 -0.49
C ILE A 80 -0.83 -25.36 0.04
N LEU A 81 0.44 -25.38 0.43
CA LEU A 81 1.13 -26.59 0.90
C LEU A 81 0.56 -27.11 2.24
N HIS A 82 -0.30 -26.36 2.94
CA HIS A 82 -0.72 -26.56 4.33
C HIS A 82 0.47 -26.58 5.31
N LYS A 83 0.22 -26.10 6.54
CA LYS A 83 1.19 -25.91 7.64
C LYS A 83 1.98 -27.16 8.09
N GLN A 84 1.89 -28.30 7.41
CA GLN A 84 2.40 -29.57 7.92
C GLN A 84 3.93 -29.70 7.82
N ASN A 85 4.64 -29.09 6.86
CA ASN A 85 6.12 -29.00 6.92
C ASN A 85 6.79 -28.05 5.87
N PRO A 86 6.54 -26.73 5.88
CA PRO A 86 7.15 -25.82 4.89
C PRO A 86 8.69 -25.83 4.93
N ILE A 87 9.29 -26.07 6.10
CA ILE A 87 10.75 -26.04 6.31
C ILE A 87 11.44 -27.24 5.66
N GLY A 88 10.85 -28.44 5.74
CA GLY A 88 11.42 -29.64 5.11
C GLY A 88 11.50 -29.53 3.58
N HIS A 89 10.50 -28.91 2.96
CA HIS A 89 10.44 -28.77 1.50
C HIS A 89 11.47 -27.77 0.96
N SER A 90 11.69 -26.66 1.67
CA SER A 90 12.74 -25.70 1.33
C SER A 90 14.14 -26.27 1.55
N LEU A 91 14.32 -27.13 2.56
CA LEU A 91 15.61 -27.78 2.82
C LEU A 91 16.00 -28.77 1.72
N ASP A 92 15.04 -29.53 1.19
CA ASP A 92 15.25 -30.42 0.05
C ASP A 92 15.75 -29.62 -1.18
N TYR A 93 15.07 -28.53 -1.53
CA TYR A 93 15.47 -27.66 -2.65
C TYR A 93 16.89 -27.09 -2.48
N LEU A 94 17.18 -26.52 -1.31
CA LEU A 94 18.50 -25.95 -1.02
C LEU A 94 19.62 -27.00 -1.03
N THR A 95 19.31 -28.23 -0.62
CA THR A 95 20.26 -29.35 -0.62
C THR A 95 20.54 -29.83 -2.05
N ILE A 96 19.50 -29.96 -2.88
CA ILE A 96 19.61 -30.39 -4.29
C ILE A 96 20.44 -29.39 -5.11
N HIS A 97 20.23 -28.09 -4.91
CA HIS A 97 20.90 -27.02 -5.69
C HIS A 97 22.10 -26.41 -4.98
N LYS A 98 22.61 -27.07 -3.91
CA LYS A 98 23.74 -26.56 -3.12
C LYS A 98 24.98 -26.41 -4.01
N TYR A 99 25.58 -25.21 -3.99
CA TYR A 99 26.75 -24.85 -4.81
C TYR A 99 26.52 -24.87 -6.33
N GLY A 100 25.26 -24.95 -6.78
CA GLY A 100 24.87 -24.89 -8.19
C GLY A 100 23.96 -23.70 -8.50
N ASN A 101 23.34 -23.75 -9.68
CA ASN A 101 22.32 -22.80 -10.12
C ASN A 101 20.94 -23.48 -10.11
N ALA A 102 19.88 -22.68 -10.07
CA ALA A 102 18.52 -23.16 -10.19
C ALA A 102 17.68 -22.18 -11.03
N ALA A 103 16.72 -22.73 -11.76
CA ALA A 103 15.71 -22.00 -12.50
C ALA A 103 14.36 -22.09 -11.78
N ARG A 104 13.39 -21.31 -12.27
CA ARG A 104 12.02 -21.28 -11.73
C ARG A 104 11.40 -22.68 -11.61
N ASN A 105 11.54 -23.50 -12.65
CA ASN A 105 10.90 -24.81 -12.72
C ASN A 105 11.48 -25.80 -11.68
N ASP A 106 12.75 -25.63 -11.29
CA ASP A 106 13.39 -26.50 -10.31
C ASP A 106 12.72 -26.39 -8.92
N LEU A 107 12.32 -25.16 -8.55
CA LEU A 107 11.57 -24.90 -7.33
C LEU A 107 10.19 -25.57 -7.37
N TRP A 108 9.45 -25.38 -8.47
CA TRP A 108 8.11 -25.95 -8.63
C TRP A 108 8.10 -27.47 -8.66
N ASN A 109 9.12 -28.08 -9.26
CA ASN A 109 9.29 -29.53 -9.30
C ASN A 109 9.53 -30.08 -7.89
N THR A 110 10.44 -29.48 -7.12
CA THR A 110 10.74 -29.92 -5.75
C THR A 110 9.51 -29.80 -4.85
N LEU A 111 8.76 -28.70 -4.94
CA LEU A 111 7.50 -28.52 -4.18
C LEU A 111 6.41 -29.52 -4.62
N SER A 112 6.31 -29.83 -5.91
CA SER A 112 5.36 -30.82 -6.42
C SER A 112 5.67 -32.23 -5.92
N GLU A 113 6.94 -32.62 -5.86
CA GLU A 113 7.37 -33.92 -5.31
C GLU A 113 7.10 -34.03 -3.81
N ALA A 114 7.40 -32.97 -3.06
CA ALA A 114 7.09 -32.85 -1.65
C ALA A 114 5.58 -33.08 -1.36
N LEU A 115 4.71 -32.49 -2.18
CA LEU A 115 3.26 -32.70 -2.06
C LEU A 115 2.84 -34.13 -2.38
N LYS A 116 3.43 -34.73 -3.42
CA LYS A 116 3.16 -36.14 -3.78
C LYS A 116 3.51 -37.07 -2.62
N ARG A 117 4.61 -36.83 -1.89
CA ARG A 117 4.97 -37.60 -0.69
C ARG A 117 3.94 -37.49 0.44
N ASN A 118 3.26 -36.35 0.54
CA ASN A 118 2.20 -36.10 1.52
C ASN A 118 0.80 -36.49 1.03
N GLY A 119 0.69 -37.25 -0.07
CA GLY A 119 -0.59 -37.72 -0.61
C GLY A 119 -1.44 -36.64 -1.29
N LYS A 120 -0.86 -35.47 -1.59
CA LYS A 120 -1.51 -34.39 -2.34
C LYS A 120 -1.02 -34.37 -3.78
N TYR A 121 -1.94 -34.52 -4.72
CA TYR A 121 -1.64 -34.46 -6.16
C TYR A 121 -2.03 -33.10 -6.71
N VAL A 122 -1.17 -32.09 -6.49
CA VAL A 122 -1.31 -30.77 -7.10
C VAL A 122 -0.09 -30.51 -7.96
N ASN A 123 -0.30 -30.15 -9.22
CA ASN A 123 0.77 -29.72 -10.11
C ASN A 123 1.11 -28.25 -9.84
N ILE A 124 2.10 -28.00 -8.98
CA ILE A 124 2.46 -26.64 -8.56
C ILE A 124 3.01 -25.82 -9.73
N GLN A 125 3.67 -26.47 -10.69
CA GLN A 125 4.15 -25.79 -11.89
C GLN A 125 2.97 -25.18 -12.67
N GLU A 126 1.92 -25.95 -12.93
CA GLU A 126 0.74 -25.47 -13.67
C GLU A 126 0.04 -24.31 -12.96
N VAL A 127 -0.10 -24.40 -11.63
CA VAL A 127 -0.63 -23.30 -10.81
C VAL A 127 0.25 -22.07 -10.95
N MET A 128 1.56 -22.20 -10.68
CA MET A 128 2.49 -21.07 -10.57
C MET A 128 2.89 -20.47 -11.93
N ASP A 129 2.75 -21.21 -13.03
CA ASP A 129 2.92 -20.67 -14.38
C ASP A 129 1.90 -19.57 -14.65
N GLN A 130 0.65 -19.74 -14.20
CA GLN A 130 -0.40 -18.70 -14.30
C GLN A 130 -0.16 -17.49 -13.40
N TRP A 131 0.72 -17.59 -12.39
CA TRP A 131 1.08 -16.45 -11.52
C TRP A 131 2.37 -15.77 -11.94
N THR A 132 3.26 -16.47 -12.66
CA THR A 132 4.60 -15.97 -12.99
C THR A 132 4.81 -15.63 -14.47
N LEU A 133 3.97 -16.16 -15.39
CA LEU A 133 4.08 -15.90 -16.83
C LEU A 133 3.15 -14.80 -17.35
N GLN A 134 2.16 -14.38 -16.56
CA GLN A 134 1.22 -13.33 -16.95
C GLN A 134 1.25 -12.17 -15.95
N MET A 135 1.07 -10.95 -16.49
CA MET A 135 1.08 -9.74 -15.67
C MET A 135 -0.22 -9.56 -14.89
N GLY A 136 -0.12 -8.90 -13.74
CA GLY A 136 -1.26 -8.53 -12.91
C GLY A 136 -1.75 -9.64 -11.99
N TYR A 137 -2.96 -9.49 -11.47
CA TYR A 137 -3.58 -10.41 -10.53
C TYR A 137 -5.11 -10.36 -10.63
N PRO A 138 -5.84 -11.39 -10.17
CA PRO A 138 -7.28 -11.41 -10.30
C PRO A 138 -8.01 -10.65 -9.18
N VAL A 139 -9.23 -10.22 -9.50
CA VAL A 139 -10.29 -9.96 -8.52
C VAL A 139 -11.30 -11.10 -8.60
N ILE A 140 -11.58 -11.70 -7.45
CA ILE A 140 -12.61 -12.71 -7.25
C ILE A 140 -13.89 -12.02 -6.80
N THR A 141 -14.98 -12.18 -7.53
CA THR A 141 -16.30 -11.68 -7.11
C THR A 141 -17.17 -12.84 -6.65
N ILE A 142 -17.61 -12.80 -5.39
CA ILE A 142 -18.50 -13.79 -4.79
C ILE A 142 -19.90 -13.19 -4.73
N LEU A 143 -20.84 -13.79 -5.46
CA LEU A 143 -22.24 -13.40 -5.50
C LEU A 143 -23.07 -14.46 -4.77
N GLY A 144 -23.73 -14.06 -3.68
CA GLY A 144 -24.67 -14.94 -2.99
C GLY A 144 -25.99 -15.03 -3.75
N ASN A 145 -26.38 -16.22 -4.23
CA ASN A 145 -27.74 -16.40 -4.74
C ASN A 145 -28.69 -16.61 -3.56
N THR A 146 -29.76 -15.80 -3.50
CA THR A 146 -30.78 -15.88 -2.44
C THR A 146 -31.90 -16.86 -2.77
N THR A 147 -31.87 -17.47 -3.96
CA THR A 147 -32.83 -18.52 -4.29
C THR A 147 -32.52 -19.79 -3.51
N THR A 148 -33.54 -20.63 -3.35
CA THR A 148 -33.69 -21.85 -2.53
C THR A 148 -32.58 -22.93 -2.65
N GLU A 149 -31.48 -22.67 -3.36
CA GLU A 149 -30.46 -23.67 -3.68
C GLU A 149 -29.13 -23.54 -2.91
N ASN A 150 -28.95 -22.57 -1.99
CA ASN A 150 -27.69 -22.40 -1.22
C ASN A 150 -26.45 -22.41 -2.14
N ARG A 151 -26.51 -21.68 -3.26
CA ARG A 151 -25.44 -21.59 -4.26
C ARG A 151 -24.84 -20.21 -4.27
N ILE A 152 -23.52 -20.15 -4.32
CA ILE A 152 -22.78 -18.94 -4.63
C ILE A 152 -22.23 -19.03 -6.04
N ILE A 153 -22.10 -17.88 -6.69
CA ILE A 153 -21.42 -17.73 -7.96
C ILE A 153 -20.09 -17.06 -7.67
N ILE A 154 -19.00 -17.69 -8.07
CA ILE A 154 -17.65 -17.14 -7.95
C ILE A 154 -17.16 -16.83 -9.35
N THR A 155 -16.78 -15.58 -9.60
CA THR A 155 -16.19 -15.16 -10.88
C THR A 155 -14.80 -14.61 -10.67
N GLN A 156 -13.91 -14.83 -11.63
CA GLN A 156 -12.57 -14.26 -11.64
C GLN A 156 -12.38 -13.37 -12.86
N GLN A 157 -11.70 -12.24 -12.66
CA GLN A 157 -11.36 -11.28 -13.72
C GLN A 157 -10.01 -10.66 -13.42
N HIS A 158 -9.25 -10.29 -14.45
CA HIS A 158 -8.02 -9.52 -14.27
C HIS A 158 -8.32 -8.16 -13.62
N PHE A 159 -7.71 -7.89 -12.47
CA PHE A 159 -7.90 -6.63 -11.77
C PHE A 159 -7.12 -5.50 -12.45
N ILE A 160 -7.86 -4.57 -13.04
CA ILE A 160 -7.32 -3.33 -13.60
C ILE A 160 -7.83 -2.18 -12.74
N TYR A 161 -6.91 -1.39 -12.19
CA TYR A 161 -7.24 -0.24 -11.33
C TYR A 161 -7.92 0.88 -12.12
N ASP A 162 -7.43 1.17 -13.33
CA ASP A 162 -7.97 2.22 -14.18
C ASP A 162 -9.09 1.73 -15.10
N ILE A 163 -10.25 2.39 -15.00
CA ILE A 163 -11.44 2.10 -15.80
C ILE A 163 -11.17 2.38 -17.30
N SER A 164 -10.32 3.36 -17.63
CA SER A 164 -10.00 3.68 -19.04
C SER A 164 -9.09 2.62 -19.69
N ALA A 165 -8.14 2.06 -18.93
CA ALA A 165 -7.38 0.89 -19.35
C ALA A 165 -8.28 -0.34 -19.55
N LYS A 166 -9.37 -0.50 -18.77
CA LYS A 166 -10.39 -1.53 -19.06
C LYS A 166 -11.12 -1.31 -20.38
N THR A 167 -11.32 -0.05 -20.80
CA THR A 167 -12.03 0.28 -22.06
C THR A 167 -11.10 0.26 -23.28
N LYS A 168 -9.81 0.58 -23.10
CA LYS A 168 -8.77 0.59 -24.15
C LYS A 168 -8.11 -0.77 -24.36
N ALA A 169 -8.09 -1.63 -23.34
CA ALA A 169 -7.77 -3.03 -23.52
C ALA A 169 -8.88 -3.65 -24.37
N HIS A 170 -8.72 -3.64 -25.69
CA HIS A 170 -9.34 -4.66 -26.52
C HIS A 170 -9.02 -5.98 -25.83
N GLU A 171 -10.04 -6.70 -25.34
CA GLU A 171 -9.85 -8.07 -24.86
C GLU A 171 -9.05 -8.77 -25.97
N PRO A 172 -7.79 -9.17 -25.75
CA PRO A 172 -7.05 -9.88 -26.78
C PRO A 172 -7.91 -11.10 -27.11
N GLN A 173 -8.39 -11.18 -28.35
CA GLN A 173 -9.40 -12.14 -28.81
C GLN A 173 -9.07 -13.62 -28.54
N ASN A 174 -7.88 -13.92 -27.99
CA ASN A 174 -7.39 -15.26 -27.67
C ASN A 174 -6.74 -15.46 -26.28
N ASN A 175 -6.56 -14.45 -25.42
CA ASN A 175 -5.89 -14.65 -24.12
C ASN A 175 -6.79 -14.24 -22.95
N SER A 176 -7.65 -15.15 -22.50
CA SER A 176 -8.37 -14.98 -21.23
C SER A 176 -7.39 -15.13 -20.06
N TYR A 177 -7.05 -14.04 -19.38
CA TYR A 177 -6.34 -14.09 -18.11
C TYR A 177 -7.15 -14.93 -17.11
N LEU A 178 -6.62 -16.10 -16.76
CA LEU A 178 -7.19 -17.02 -15.79
C LEU A 178 -6.10 -17.50 -14.84
N TRP A 179 -6.49 -17.73 -13.59
CA TRP A 179 -5.63 -18.23 -12.53
C TRP A 179 -6.33 -19.41 -11.82
N GLN A 180 -5.54 -20.38 -11.39
CA GLN A 180 -5.93 -21.43 -10.45
C GLN A 180 -5.77 -20.87 -9.05
N ILE A 181 -6.90 -20.68 -8.37
CA ILE A 181 -6.98 -19.94 -7.12
C ILE A 181 -7.58 -20.84 -6.03
N PRO A 182 -6.77 -21.32 -5.07
CA PRO A 182 -7.26 -21.85 -3.80
C PRO A 182 -7.84 -20.72 -2.94
N LEU A 183 -9.12 -20.46 -3.11
CA LEU A 183 -9.89 -19.49 -2.34
C LEU A 183 -10.23 -20.08 -0.97
N THR A 184 -9.60 -19.55 0.07
CA THR A 184 -10.01 -19.80 1.45
C THR A 184 -11.28 -19.01 1.75
N ILE A 185 -12.27 -19.64 2.38
CA ILE A 185 -13.57 -19.03 2.67
C ILE A 185 -14.07 -19.40 4.07
N VAL A 186 -14.71 -18.45 4.74
CA VAL A 186 -15.46 -18.68 5.98
C VAL A 186 -16.86 -18.10 5.85
N VAL A 187 -17.80 -18.76 6.52
CA VAL A 187 -19.16 -18.26 6.72
C VAL A 187 -19.28 -17.84 8.18
N GLY A 188 -19.71 -16.60 8.42
CA GLY A 188 -19.92 -16.11 9.76
C GLY A 188 -21.30 -15.50 9.93
N ASN A 189 -21.74 -15.43 11.18
CA ASN A 189 -22.88 -14.62 11.58
C ASN A 189 -22.48 -13.77 12.79
N ARG A 190 -23.45 -13.33 13.59
CA ARG A 190 -23.20 -12.46 14.75
C ARG A 190 -22.47 -13.15 15.91
N SER A 191 -22.53 -14.47 15.99
CA SER A 191 -22.13 -15.23 17.19
C SER A 191 -21.16 -16.38 16.88
N HIS A 192 -21.00 -16.73 15.61
CA HIS A 192 -20.24 -17.90 15.20
C HIS A 192 -19.58 -17.67 13.84
N VAL A 193 -18.35 -18.16 13.71
CA VAL A 193 -17.61 -18.23 12.45
C VAL A 193 -17.28 -19.71 12.17
N SER A 194 -17.60 -20.18 10.96
CA SER A 194 -17.32 -21.55 10.54
C SER A 194 -15.82 -21.83 10.46
N SER A 195 -15.47 -23.12 10.43
CA SER A 195 -14.15 -23.54 9.99
C SER A 195 -13.85 -23.04 8.57
N GLU A 196 -12.58 -22.77 8.31
CA GLU A 196 -12.08 -22.40 7.00
C GLU A 196 -12.25 -23.55 6.01
N ALA A 197 -12.84 -23.26 4.85
CA ALA A 197 -12.94 -24.16 3.71
C ALA A 197 -12.09 -23.63 2.56
N ILE A 198 -11.63 -24.52 1.68
CA ILE A 198 -10.85 -24.17 0.48
C ILE A 198 -11.65 -24.55 -0.76
N ILE A 199 -11.84 -23.60 -1.66
CA ILE A 199 -12.47 -23.78 -2.97
C ILE A 199 -11.42 -23.49 -4.04
N TRP A 200 -11.16 -24.45 -4.92
CA TRP A 200 -10.31 -24.23 -6.09
C TRP A 200 -11.13 -23.62 -7.22
N VAL A 201 -10.78 -22.39 -7.61
CA VAL A 201 -11.42 -21.66 -8.70
C VAL A 201 -10.48 -21.68 -9.90
N SER A 202 -10.95 -22.22 -11.03
CA SER A 202 -10.14 -22.37 -12.25
C SER A 202 -10.78 -21.72 -13.48
N ASN A 203 -12.11 -21.70 -13.55
CA ASN A 203 -12.85 -21.11 -14.66
C ASN A 203 -13.19 -19.64 -14.39
N LYS A 204 -13.57 -18.92 -15.45
CA LYS A 204 -14.01 -17.51 -15.38
C LYS A 204 -15.22 -17.31 -14.45
N SER A 205 -16.12 -18.29 -14.39
CA SER A 205 -17.32 -18.31 -13.55
C SER A 205 -17.65 -19.74 -13.14
N GLU A 206 -17.87 -19.96 -11.84
CA GLU A 206 -18.19 -21.27 -11.27
C GLU A 206 -19.29 -21.18 -10.21
N HIS A 207 -20.05 -22.26 -10.05
CA HIS A 207 -21.10 -22.39 -9.05
C HIS A 207 -20.66 -23.34 -7.94
N HIS A 208 -20.72 -22.87 -6.69
CA HIS A 208 -20.34 -23.65 -5.52
C HIS A 208 -21.50 -23.69 -4.52
N ARG A 209 -21.71 -24.84 -3.87
CA ARG A 209 -22.76 -25.01 -2.86
C ARG A 209 -22.21 -24.64 -1.49
N ILE A 210 -22.76 -23.59 -0.87
CA ILE A 210 -22.43 -23.17 0.48
C ILE A 210 -23.73 -22.86 1.21
N THR A 211 -23.92 -23.47 2.37
CA THR A 211 -25.07 -23.20 3.24
C THR A 211 -24.94 -21.80 3.82
N LEU A 212 -25.88 -20.92 3.45
CA LEU A 212 -25.94 -19.53 3.93
C LEU A 212 -27.25 -19.30 4.65
N ASP A 213 -27.18 -19.24 5.98
CA ASP A 213 -28.33 -18.84 6.78
C ASP A 213 -28.66 -17.36 6.57
N LYS A 214 -29.91 -16.98 6.89
CA LYS A 214 -30.37 -15.60 6.77
C LYS A 214 -29.58 -14.71 7.74
N GLY A 215 -28.78 -13.80 7.19
CA GLY A 215 -27.96 -12.86 7.95
C GLY A 215 -26.52 -13.31 8.15
N SER A 216 -26.12 -14.46 7.60
CA SER A 216 -24.73 -14.85 7.52
C SER A 216 -23.99 -14.06 6.44
N TRP A 217 -22.77 -13.64 6.77
CA TRP A 217 -21.82 -13.03 5.85
C TRP A 217 -20.80 -14.07 5.39
N LEU A 218 -20.26 -13.83 4.21
CA LEU A 218 -19.17 -14.57 3.60
C LEU A 218 -17.92 -13.73 3.54
N LEU A 219 -16.79 -14.38 3.76
CA LEU A 219 -15.49 -13.75 3.62
C LEU A 219 -14.51 -14.73 2.98
N GLY A 220 -13.93 -14.30 1.86
CA GLY A 220 -12.88 -15.01 1.14
C GLY A 220 -11.48 -14.42 1.41
N ASN A 221 -10.46 -15.21 1.08
CA ASN A 221 -9.04 -14.88 1.27
C ASN A 221 -8.67 -14.59 2.73
N ILE A 222 -8.89 -15.59 3.59
CA ILE A 222 -8.60 -15.53 5.02
C ILE A 222 -7.11 -15.25 5.25
N ASN A 223 -6.79 -14.30 6.13
CA ASN A 223 -5.41 -13.84 6.39
C ASN A 223 -4.71 -13.19 5.19
N GLN A 224 -5.44 -12.90 4.10
CA GLN A 224 -4.88 -12.36 2.86
C GLN A 224 -3.69 -13.19 2.35
N THR A 225 -3.71 -14.52 2.51
CA THR A 225 -2.63 -15.39 2.02
C THR A 225 -2.58 -15.47 0.51
N GLY A 226 -3.71 -15.22 -0.16
CA GLY A 226 -3.84 -15.17 -1.60
C GLY A 226 -3.43 -13.84 -2.21
N TYR A 227 -2.66 -13.90 -3.31
CA TYR A 227 -2.28 -12.73 -4.11
C TYR A 227 -3.42 -12.29 -5.06
N PHE A 228 -4.62 -12.07 -4.52
CA PHE A 228 -5.80 -11.66 -5.27
C PHE A 228 -6.76 -10.84 -4.40
N ARG A 229 -7.59 -10.02 -5.06
CA ARG A 229 -8.63 -9.24 -4.38
C ARG A 229 -9.93 -10.04 -4.30
N VAL A 230 -10.74 -9.76 -3.28
CA VAL A 230 -12.11 -10.32 -3.19
C VAL A 230 -13.12 -9.17 -3.16
N ASN A 231 -14.16 -9.32 -3.96
CA ASN A 231 -15.31 -8.44 -4.03
C ASN A 231 -16.59 -9.26 -3.75
N TYR A 232 -17.61 -8.58 -3.25
CA TYR A 232 -18.90 -9.17 -2.91
C TYR A 232 -20.05 -8.34 -3.46
N ASP A 233 -21.24 -8.91 -3.48
CA ASP A 233 -22.46 -8.13 -3.67
C ASP A 233 -22.70 -7.14 -2.49
N LEU A 234 -23.52 -6.13 -2.74
CA LEU A 234 -23.79 -5.06 -1.78
C LEU A 234 -24.40 -5.57 -0.47
N ARG A 235 -25.16 -6.66 -0.50
CA ARG A 235 -25.78 -7.23 0.70
C ARG A 235 -24.70 -7.83 1.60
N ASN A 236 -23.78 -8.62 1.06
CA ASN A 236 -22.69 -9.17 1.84
C ASN A 236 -21.76 -8.07 2.39
N TRP A 237 -21.43 -7.05 1.59
CA TRP A 237 -20.68 -5.88 2.06
C TRP A 237 -21.35 -5.20 3.26
N ARG A 238 -22.68 -5.00 3.22
CA ARG A 238 -23.44 -4.44 4.34
C ARG A 238 -23.38 -5.31 5.60
N LEU A 239 -23.44 -6.63 5.46
CA LEU A 239 -23.36 -7.55 6.61
C LEU A 239 -21.95 -7.54 7.23
N LEU A 240 -20.90 -7.52 6.40
CA LEU A 240 -19.52 -7.37 6.88
C LEU A 240 -19.34 -6.04 7.62
N ILE A 241 -19.85 -4.93 7.07
CA ILE A 241 -19.80 -3.62 7.73
C ILE A 241 -20.57 -3.62 9.06
N ASP A 242 -21.77 -4.19 9.11
CA ASP A 242 -22.56 -4.33 10.36
C ASP A 242 -21.79 -5.16 11.42
N GLN A 243 -21.15 -6.26 11.00
CA GLN A 243 -20.31 -7.07 11.90
C GLN A 243 -19.14 -6.24 12.46
N LEU A 244 -18.42 -5.51 11.62
CA LEU A 244 -17.27 -4.70 12.03
C LEU A 244 -17.66 -3.56 12.99
N ILE A 245 -18.82 -2.93 12.77
CA ILE A 245 -19.34 -1.87 13.65
C ILE A 245 -19.71 -2.44 15.03
N ARG A 246 -20.31 -3.64 15.07
CA ARG A 246 -20.77 -4.25 16.33
C ARG A 246 -19.65 -4.89 17.14
N ASN A 247 -18.88 -5.77 16.49
CA ASN A 247 -17.81 -6.53 17.14
C ASN A 247 -16.64 -6.71 16.18
N HIS A 248 -15.71 -5.77 16.26
CA HIS A 248 -14.45 -5.84 15.53
C HIS A 248 -13.44 -6.79 16.19
N GLU A 249 -13.56 -7.11 17.48
CA GLU A 249 -12.54 -7.88 18.21
C GLU A 249 -12.51 -9.36 17.84
N GLU A 250 -13.66 -9.94 17.47
CA GLU A 250 -13.76 -11.36 17.09
C GLU A 250 -12.96 -11.70 15.81
N TYR A 251 -12.74 -10.71 14.93
CA TYR A 251 -12.11 -10.92 13.63
C TYR A 251 -10.91 -9.98 13.35
N ILE A 252 -10.98 -8.69 13.70
CA ILE A 252 -9.92 -7.70 13.39
C ILE A 252 -8.67 -7.95 14.22
N LEU A 253 -8.78 -8.26 15.51
CA LEU A 253 -7.58 -8.51 16.32
C LEU A 253 -6.85 -9.80 15.89
N LYS A 254 -7.52 -10.81 15.33
CA LYS A 254 -6.82 -12.01 14.83
C LYS A 254 -6.06 -11.79 13.52
N GLN A 255 -6.59 -10.94 12.64
CA GLN A 255 -5.97 -10.58 11.34
C GLN A 255 -4.86 -9.52 11.51
N VAL A 256 -5.13 -8.54 12.35
CA VAL A 256 -4.36 -7.30 12.47
C VAL A 256 -3.43 -7.34 13.68
N ALA A 257 -3.83 -7.92 14.82
CA ALA A 257 -2.98 -7.91 16.01
C ALA A 257 -1.72 -8.77 15.84
N THR A 258 -1.71 -9.82 15.03
CA THR A 258 -0.49 -10.58 14.72
C THR A 258 0.56 -9.73 14.01
N THR A 259 0.14 -8.80 13.14
CA THR A 259 1.03 -7.83 12.49
C THR A 259 1.39 -6.68 13.43
N TYR A 260 0.45 -6.16 14.22
CA TYR A 260 0.69 -5.05 15.16
C TYR A 260 1.56 -5.45 16.37
N ILE A 261 1.44 -6.70 16.85
CA ILE A 261 2.27 -7.26 17.92
C ILE A 261 3.67 -7.58 17.38
N LYS A 262 3.81 -8.06 16.13
CA LYS A 262 5.12 -8.24 15.48
C LYS A 262 5.85 -6.92 15.18
N LEU A 263 5.10 -5.83 14.98
CA LEU A 263 5.63 -4.48 14.74
C LEU A 263 5.88 -3.67 16.03
N GLY A 264 5.75 -4.28 17.21
CA GLY A 264 6.20 -3.68 18.48
C GLY A 264 5.38 -2.50 19.01
N TRP A 265 4.13 -2.32 18.56
CA TRP A 265 3.29 -1.23 19.06
C TRP A 265 2.77 -1.51 20.48
N PRO A 266 2.88 -0.55 21.43
CA PRO A 266 2.51 -0.78 22.82
C PRO A 266 0.99 -0.80 23.00
N LYS A 267 0.52 -1.74 23.82
CA LYS A 267 -0.82 -1.70 24.41
C LYS A 267 -0.88 -0.48 25.34
N SER A 268 -1.81 0.41 25.05
CA SER A 268 -2.02 1.72 25.67
C SER A 268 -1.74 1.80 27.17
N ASN A 269 -1.03 2.87 27.57
CA ASN A 269 -1.40 3.76 28.68
C ASN A 269 -0.56 5.05 28.58
N PHE A 270 -1.08 6.08 27.93
CA PHE A 270 -0.53 7.44 28.02
C PHE A 270 -1.60 8.36 28.60
N ASN A 271 -1.62 8.46 29.92
CA ASN A 271 -2.23 9.59 30.63
C ASN A 271 -1.16 10.69 30.74
N GLY A 272 -1.20 11.67 29.84
CA GLY A 272 -0.35 12.86 29.94
C GLY A 272 -0.24 13.66 28.65
N SER A 273 -0.38 14.97 28.77
CA SER A 273 -0.06 15.94 27.72
C SER A 273 1.36 15.72 27.20
N LEU A 274 1.48 15.25 25.95
CA LEU A 274 2.75 15.01 25.23
C LEU A 274 3.58 16.30 25.00
N VAL A 275 3.06 17.47 25.36
CA VAL A 275 3.69 18.75 25.04
C VAL A 275 4.51 19.31 26.21
N GLN A 276 4.39 18.76 27.42
CA GLN A 276 4.92 19.43 28.63
C GLN A 276 6.16 18.78 29.29
N ALA A 277 6.83 17.81 28.64
CA ALA A 277 7.93 17.07 29.28
C ALA A 277 9.25 16.97 28.47
N SER A 278 9.44 17.76 27.40
CA SER A 278 10.55 17.54 26.46
C SER A 278 11.75 18.48 26.58
N TYR A 279 11.90 19.26 27.67
CA TYR A 279 13.06 20.16 27.80
C TYR A 279 14.31 19.54 28.47
N GLN A 280 14.26 18.28 28.92
CA GLN A 280 15.42 17.67 29.61
C GLN A 280 15.69 16.17 29.33
N HIS A 281 14.91 15.49 28.48
CA HIS A 281 15.13 14.07 28.15
C HIS A 281 15.12 13.86 26.63
N GLU A 282 16.03 13.03 26.13
CA GLU A 282 16.10 12.67 24.71
C GLU A 282 14.74 12.14 24.22
N ILE A 283 14.30 12.62 23.05
CA ILE A 283 13.07 12.14 22.42
C ILE A 283 13.23 10.64 22.13
N PRO A 284 12.30 9.76 22.56
CA PRO A 284 12.38 8.33 22.31
C PRO A 284 12.41 8.03 20.80
N LEU A 285 13.25 7.08 20.37
CA LEU A 285 13.50 6.76 18.95
C LEU A 285 12.21 6.56 18.15
N ASN A 286 11.23 5.85 18.71
CA ASN A 286 9.99 5.47 18.02
C ASN A 286 8.99 6.62 17.79
N VAL A 287 9.26 7.83 18.33
CA VAL A 287 8.39 9.00 18.14
C VAL A 287 9.12 10.21 17.56
N ARG A 288 10.42 10.06 17.25
CA ARG A 288 11.26 11.17 16.77
C ARG A 288 10.75 11.76 15.47
N ASP A 289 10.35 10.93 14.53
CA ASP A 289 9.78 11.34 13.24
C ASP A 289 8.56 12.25 13.42
N ILE A 290 7.61 11.82 14.26
CA ILE A 290 6.37 12.56 14.55
C ILE A 290 6.70 13.87 15.25
N VAL A 291 7.53 13.84 16.29
CA VAL A 291 7.85 15.03 17.10
C VAL A 291 8.60 16.07 16.27
N TYR A 292 9.62 15.68 15.50
CA TYR A 292 10.36 16.62 14.67
C TYR A 292 9.50 17.19 13.54
N CYS A 293 8.76 16.35 12.81
CA CYS A 293 7.89 16.80 11.72
C CYS A 293 6.82 17.78 12.24
N THR A 294 6.18 17.45 13.37
CA THR A 294 5.18 18.33 14.01
C THR A 294 5.81 19.64 14.47
N GLY A 295 7.00 19.59 15.06
CA GLY A 295 7.73 20.79 15.48
C GLY A 295 8.05 21.72 14.29
N VAL A 296 8.54 21.16 13.18
CA VAL A 296 8.88 21.93 11.98
C VAL A 296 7.65 22.49 11.26
N SER A 297 6.51 21.80 11.32
CA SER A 297 5.25 22.27 10.70
C SER A 297 4.58 23.38 11.49
N LEU A 298 4.56 23.27 12.83
CA LEU A 298 3.76 24.16 13.69
C LEU A 298 4.53 25.35 14.30
N LEU A 299 5.87 25.32 14.30
CA LEU A 299 6.71 26.30 14.97
C LEU A 299 7.52 27.15 13.99
N ASP A 300 8.19 28.16 14.53
CA ASP A 300 8.93 29.17 13.76
C ASP A 300 10.21 28.64 13.08
N GLU A 301 10.79 29.46 12.19
CA GLU A 301 12.01 29.16 11.41
C GLU A 301 13.18 28.68 12.28
N ASP A 302 13.29 29.16 13.51
CA ASP A 302 14.33 28.74 14.47
C ASP A 302 14.33 27.22 14.73
N VAL A 303 13.14 26.60 14.73
CA VAL A 303 13.01 25.14 14.91
C VAL A 303 13.51 24.41 13.67
N TRP A 304 13.22 24.94 12.48
CA TRP A 304 13.76 24.39 11.23
C TRP A 304 15.29 24.45 11.22
N GLU A 305 15.87 25.59 11.59
CA GLU A 305 17.34 25.77 11.67
C GLU A 305 17.98 24.86 12.72
N PHE A 306 17.32 24.64 13.86
CA PHE A 306 17.78 23.68 14.86
C PHE A 306 17.83 22.25 14.29
N ILE A 307 16.79 21.81 13.59
CA ILE A 307 16.76 20.48 12.95
C ILE A 307 17.81 20.38 11.84
N TRP A 308 18.01 21.46 11.07
CA TRP A 308 19.04 21.54 10.03
C TRP A 308 20.45 21.42 10.61
N MET A 309 20.74 22.14 11.68
CA MET A 309 22.00 22.02 12.43
C MET A 309 22.19 20.59 12.97
N LYS A 310 21.13 20.01 13.53
CA LYS A 310 21.17 18.64 14.06
C LYS A 310 21.49 17.62 12.97
N PHE A 311 20.90 17.77 11.77
CA PHE A 311 21.16 16.92 10.61
C PHE A 311 22.65 16.89 10.22
N HIS A 312 23.30 18.05 10.23
CA HIS A 312 24.74 18.14 9.93
C HIS A 312 25.63 17.62 11.07
N SER A 313 25.18 17.74 12.31
CA SER A 313 25.95 17.28 13.48
C SER A 313 25.95 15.77 13.69
N THR A 314 24.88 15.07 13.28
CA THR A 314 24.74 13.63 13.53
C THR A 314 25.51 12.78 12.52
N THR A 315 26.12 11.70 12.98
CA THR A 315 26.79 10.69 12.13
C THR A 315 25.88 9.49 11.84
N ALA A 316 24.76 9.35 12.56
CA ALA A 316 23.84 8.24 12.42
C ALA A 316 22.98 8.38 11.16
N ILE A 317 23.18 7.48 10.19
CA ILE A 317 22.44 7.48 8.92
C ILE A 317 20.93 7.39 9.14
N SER A 318 20.48 6.57 10.10
CA SER A 318 19.05 6.44 10.45
C SER A 318 18.46 7.74 10.98
N GLU A 319 19.19 8.47 11.82
CA GLU A 319 18.75 9.76 12.36
C GLU A 319 18.77 10.85 11.28
N LYS A 320 19.79 10.87 10.41
CA LYS A 320 19.85 11.80 9.28
C LYS A 320 18.60 11.75 8.41
N LYS A 321 18.11 10.55 8.10
CA LYS A 321 16.89 10.37 7.29
C LYS A 321 15.66 10.95 7.97
N ILE A 322 15.49 10.69 9.27
CA ILE A 322 14.38 11.21 10.06
C ILE A 322 14.41 12.75 10.09
N LEU A 323 15.60 13.34 10.29
CA LEU A 323 15.76 14.79 10.33
C LEU A 323 15.50 15.43 8.96
N LEU A 324 15.98 14.83 7.86
CA LEU A 324 15.68 15.30 6.51
C LEU A 324 14.19 15.25 6.19
N GLU A 325 13.51 14.16 6.55
CA GLU A 325 12.06 14.05 6.38
C GLU A 325 11.33 15.12 7.18
N ALA A 326 11.72 15.34 8.45
CA ALA A 326 11.13 16.38 9.29
C ALA A 326 11.27 17.79 8.71
N LEU A 327 12.43 18.13 8.11
CA LEU A 327 12.66 19.42 7.47
C LEU A 327 11.70 19.68 6.29
N THR A 328 11.24 18.62 5.63
CA THR A 328 10.25 18.72 4.55
C THR A 328 8.81 18.92 5.03
N CYS A 329 8.54 18.79 6.34
CA CYS A 329 7.21 18.98 6.92
C CYS A 329 6.84 20.45 7.13
N SER A 330 7.72 21.41 6.83
CA SER A 330 7.46 22.83 7.05
C SER A 330 6.25 23.31 6.25
N ASP A 331 5.43 24.16 6.86
CA ASP A 331 4.32 24.85 6.19
C ASP A 331 4.82 26.10 5.42
N ASP A 332 6.06 26.56 5.68
CA ASP A 332 6.68 27.67 4.98
C ASP A 332 7.29 27.25 3.63
N ARG A 333 6.66 27.75 2.57
CA ARG A 333 7.07 27.55 1.17
C ARG A 333 8.50 28.04 0.89
N ASN A 334 8.98 29.07 1.57
CA ASN A 334 10.34 29.58 1.41
C ASN A 334 11.37 28.59 1.94
N LEU A 335 11.12 28.00 3.11
CA LEU A 335 11.99 26.97 3.70
C LEU A 335 12.01 25.70 2.85
N LEU A 336 10.85 25.25 2.36
CA LEU A 336 10.78 24.13 1.42
C LEU A 336 11.57 24.40 0.13
N ASN A 337 11.45 25.59 -0.45
CA ASN A 337 12.19 25.97 -1.65
C ASN A 337 13.70 26.11 -1.38
N ARG A 338 14.09 26.62 -0.20
CA ARG A 338 15.48 26.67 0.24
C ARG A 338 16.06 25.26 0.35
N LEU A 339 15.33 24.34 0.97
CA LEU A 339 15.74 22.94 1.11
C LEU A 339 15.90 22.23 -0.24
N LEU A 340 14.97 22.44 -1.18
CA LEU A 340 15.09 21.93 -2.55
C LEU A 340 16.36 22.43 -3.26
N ASN A 341 16.71 23.71 -3.10
CA ASN A 341 17.94 24.22 -3.70
C ASN A 341 19.20 23.66 -3.04
N LEU A 342 19.19 23.51 -1.71
CA LEU A 342 20.28 22.88 -0.95
C LEU A 342 20.46 21.40 -1.33
N SER A 343 19.39 20.70 -1.69
CA SER A 343 19.45 19.28 -2.08
C SER A 343 20.25 19.03 -3.36
N LEU A 344 20.55 20.06 -4.16
CA LEU A 344 21.42 19.91 -5.34
C LEU A 344 22.90 20.01 -4.99
N ASN A 345 23.26 20.52 -3.81
CA ASN A 345 24.64 20.59 -3.35
C ASN A 345 25.03 19.28 -2.63
N SER A 346 25.85 18.48 -3.31
CA SER A 346 26.32 17.18 -2.82
C SER A 346 27.21 17.26 -1.56
N GLU A 347 27.77 18.43 -1.26
CA GLU A 347 28.54 18.66 -0.03
C GLU A 347 27.65 18.81 1.21
N VAL A 348 26.41 19.25 0.99
CA VAL A 348 25.44 19.56 2.06
C VAL A 348 24.46 18.41 2.23
N VAL A 349 23.89 17.91 1.12
CA VAL A 349 22.98 16.77 1.10
C VAL A 349 23.52 15.74 0.12
N LEU A 350 23.70 14.50 0.58
CA LEU A 350 24.19 13.42 -0.28
C LEU A 350 23.22 13.18 -1.44
N ASP A 351 23.75 12.85 -2.62
CA ASP A 351 22.95 12.64 -3.83
C ASP A 351 21.83 11.59 -3.67
N GLN A 352 22.08 10.54 -2.90
CA GLN A 352 21.07 9.53 -2.58
C GLN A 352 19.91 10.07 -1.73
N ASP A 353 20.20 11.03 -0.85
CA ASP A 353 19.22 11.63 0.07
C ASP A 353 18.48 12.80 -0.60
N ALA A 354 19.07 13.43 -1.62
CA ALA A 354 18.46 14.51 -2.38
C ALA A 354 17.17 14.07 -3.09
N ILE A 355 17.13 12.83 -3.60
CA ILE A 355 15.89 12.27 -4.20
C ILE A 355 14.79 12.18 -3.15
N ASP A 356 15.12 11.72 -1.95
CA ASP A 356 14.14 11.59 -0.85
C ASP A 356 13.63 12.96 -0.43
N VAL A 357 14.49 13.97 -0.32
CA VAL A 357 14.08 15.36 -0.04
C VAL A 357 13.07 15.85 -1.09
N ILE A 358 13.37 15.71 -2.38
CA ILE A 358 12.48 16.19 -3.45
C ILE A 358 11.12 15.47 -3.39
N ILE A 359 11.12 14.15 -3.17
CA ILE A 359 9.89 13.36 -3.05
C ILE A 359 9.09 13.73 -1.80
N HIS A 360 9.74 13.96 -0.65
CA HIS A 360 9.05 14.34 0.57
C HIS A 360 8.45 15.76 0.48
N VAL A 361 9.14 16.71 -0.16
CA VAL A 361 8.54 18.02 -0.47
C VAL A 361 7.39 17.90 -1.47
N ALA A 362 7.46 16.97 -2.44
CA ALA A 362 6.35 16.71 -3.37
C ALA A 362 5.11 16.11 -2.69
N ARG A 363 5.31 15.40 -1.58
CA ARG A 363 4.23 14.91 -0.71
C ARG A 363 3.57 16.08 0.02
N ASN A 364 4.36 16.95 0.65
CA ASN A 364 3.87 18.08 1.44
C ASN A 364 2.82 18.93 0.66
N PRO A 365 1.61 19.18 1.20
CA PRO A 365 0.56 19.96 0.53
C PRO A 365 1.00 21.38 0.11
N HIS A 366 1.86 22.03 0.90
CA HIS A 366 2.41 23.35 0.63
C HIS A 366 3.63 23.30 -0.31
N GLY A 367 4.27 22.13 -0.44
CA GLY A 367 5.46 21.89 -1.25
C GLY A 367 5.23 21.20 -2.60
N ARG A 368 4.06 20.57 -2.80
CA ARG A 368 3.76 19.74 -3.98
C ARG A 368 4.02 20.44 -5.31
N ASP A 369 3.48 21.64 -5.48
CA ASP A 369 3.62 22.42 -6.70
C ASP A 369 5.05 22.99 -6.86
N LEU A 370 5.70 23.33 -5.74
CA LEU A 370 7.12 23.74 -5.72
C LEU A 370 8.03 22.62 -6.19
N ALA A 371 7.85 21.39 -5.68
CA ALA A 371 8.64 20.24 -6.06
C ALA A 371 8.44 19.87 -7.53
N TRP A 372 7.19 19.92 -8.04
CA TRP A 372 6.92 19.67 -9.45
C TRP A 372 7.58 20.72 -10.36
N LYS A 373 7.49 22.00 -10.00
CA LYS A 373 8.17 23.08 -10.72
C LYS A 373 9.69 22.90 -10.68
N PHE A 374 10.25 22.68 -9.51
CA PHE A 374 11.68 22.46 -9.30
C PHE A 374 12.21 21.27 -10.12
N PHE A 375 11.48 20.15 -10.11
CA PHE A 375 11.81 18.97 -10.90
C PHE A 375 11.89 19.29 -12.40
N ARG A 376 10.92 20.02 -12.95
CA ARG A 376 10.94 20.43 -14.36
C ARG A 376 12.09 21.40 -14.66
N ASP A 377 12.26 22.43 -13.84
CA ASP A 377 13.27 23.48 -14.04
C ASP A 377 14.71 22.93 -13.93
N LYS A 378 14.92 21.92 -13.08
CA LYS A 378 16.23 21.33 -12.78
C LYS A 378 16.44 19.96 -13.43
N TRP A 379 15.53 19.51 -14.30
CA TRP A 379 15.57 18.18 -14.90
C TRP A 379 16.90 17.84 -15.56
N ARG A 380 17.50 18.79 -16.28
CA ARG A 380 18.81 18.56 -16.91
C ARG A 380 19.87 18.12 -15.89
N ILE A 381 19.91 18.76 -14.72
CA ILE A 381 20.86 18.43 -13.64
C ILE A 381 20.50 17.07 -13.04
N LEU A 382 19.22 16.85 -12.73
CA LEU A 382 18.73 15.61 -12.14
C LEU A 382 18.96 14.40 -13.06
N ASN A 383 18.72 14.56 -14.36
CA ASN A 383 18.92 13.51 -15.35
C ASN A 383 20.41 13.24 -15.61
N THR A 384 21.28 14.25 -15.59
CA THR A 384 22.73 14.00 -15.65
C THR A 384 23.22 13.24 -14.42
N ARG A 385 22.69 13.55 -13.23
CA ARG A 385 23.12 12.91 -11.98
C ARG A 385 22.55 11.51 -11.77
N TYR A 386 21.30 11.28 -12.15
CA TYR A 386 20.56 10.04 -11.83
C TYR A 386 20.07 9.26 -13.05
N GLY A 387 20.21 9.79 -14.27
CA GLY A 387 19.59 9.24 -15.48
C GLY A 387 20.12 7.86 -15.89
N GLU A 388 21.39 7.56 -15.63
CA GLU A 388 21.96 6.22 -15.86
C GLU A 388 21.50 5.21 -14.78
N ALA A 389 21.23 5.69 -13.57
CA ALA A 389 20.72 4.89 -12.47
C ALA A 389 19.19 4.72 -12.62
N LEU A 390 18.77 3.80 -13.50
CA LEU A 390 17.38 3.48 -13.83
C LEU A 390 16.43 3.48 -12.61
N PHE A 391 16.84 2.84 -11.52
CA PHE A 391 16.07 2.78 -10.28
C PHE A 391 15.85 4.17 -9.64
N MET A 392 16.91 4.96 -9.52
CA MET A 392 16.87 6.30 -8.91
C MET A 392 16.06 7.27 -9.78
N ASN A 393 16.23 7.20 -11.10
CA ASN A 393 15.44 7.98 -12.06
C ASN A 393 13.94 7.64 -11.96
N SER A 394 13.60 6.35 -11.95
CA SER A 394 12.22 5.88 -11.82
C SER A 394 11.59 6.28 -10.48
N LYS A 395 12.34 6.15 -9.38
CA LYS A 395 11.93 6.58 -8.04
C LYS A 395 11.61 8.07 -7.99
N LEU A 396 12.50 8.91 -8.54
CA LEU A 396 12.32 10.35 -8.56
C LEU A 396 11.10 10.77 -9.39
N ILE A 397 10.98 10.28 -10.63
CA ILE A 397 9.85 10.59 -11.52
C ILE A 397 8.53 10.19 -10.85
N SER A 398 8.46 8.94 -10.36
CA SER A 398 7.23 8.41 -9.74
C SER A 398 6.88 9.18 -8.47
N GLY A 399 7.86 9.46 -7.60
CA GLY A 399 7.60 10.13 -6.32
C GLY A 399 7.16 11.59 -6.47
N VAL A 400 7.70 12.34 -7.43
CA VAL A 400 7.28 13.73 -7.67
C VAL A 400 5.92 13.81 -8.34
N THR A 401 5.60 12.86 -9.22
CA THR A 401 4.35 12.87 -9.99
C THR A 401 3.18 12.16 -9.29
N GLU A 402 3.43 11.35 -8.25
CA GLU A 402 2.41 10.53 -7.56
C GLU A 402 1.18 11.32 -7.11
N PHE A 403 1.35 12.58 -6.71
CA PHE A 403 0.29 13.42 -6.13
C PHE A 403 -0.32 14.45 -7.09
N LEU A 404 0.08 14.42 -8.36
CA LEU A 404 -0.55 15.24 -9.40
C LEU A 404 -1.94 14.69 -9.70
N ASN A 405 -2.94 15.57 -9.78
CA ASN A 405 -4.35 15.17 -9.86
C ASN A 405 -5.26 16.18 -10.60
N THR A 406 -4.70 17.14 -11.32
CA THR A 406 -5.46 18.09 -12.15
C THR A 406 -5.18 17.90 -13.65
N GLU A 407 -6.14 18.25 -14.50
CA GLU A 407 -5.97 18.17 -15.96
C GLU A 407 -4.83 19.07 -16.46
N GLY A 408 -4.60 20.20 -15.80
CA GLY A 408 -3.47 21.09 -16.06
C GLY A 408 -2.14 20.40 -15.84
N GLU A 409 -1.93 19.82 -14.65
CA GLU A 409 -0.71 19.06 -14.31
C GLU A 409 -0.50 17.86 -15.25
N LEU A 410 -1.58 17.16 -15.62
CA LEU A 410 -1.50 16.04 -16.58
C LEU A 410 -1.01 16.51 -17.95
N LYS A 411 -1.55 17.63 -18.45
CA LYS A 411 -1.12 18.21 -19.73
C LYS A 411 0.34 18.66 -19.67
N GLU A 412 0.75 19.27 -18.57
CA GLU A 412 2.16 19.64 -18.34
C GLU A 412 3.07 18.42 -18.37
N LEU A 413 2.73 17.34 -17.65
CA LEU A 413 3.52 16.11 -17.62
C LEU A 413 3.62 15.46 -19.00
N LYS A 414 2.51 15.37 -19.74
CA LYS A 414 2.50 14.85 -21.13
C LYS A 414 3.38 15.67 -22.07
N ASN A 415 3.33 17.00 -21.95
CA ASN A 415 4.17 17.88 -22.77
C ASN A 415 5.65 17.76 -22.39
N PHE A 416 5.94 17.68 -21.08
CA PHE A 416 7.28 17.50 -20.56
C PHE A 416 7.89 16.16 -21.02
N MET A 417 7.12 15.08 -21.02
CA MET A 417 7.56 13.78 -21.56
C MET A 417 7.93 13.87 -23.05
N LYS A 418 7.17 14.59 -23.87
CA LYS A 418 7.47 14.74 -25.31
C LYS A 418 8.79 15.46 -25.59
N SER A 419 9.23 16.35 -24.70
CA SER A 419 10.50 17.06 -24.85
C SER A 419 11.74 16.21 -24.54
N TYR A 420 11.57 15.00 -23.99
CA TYR A 420 12.68 14.13 -23.60
C TYR A 420 12.46 12.71 -24.10
N ASP A 421 13.22 12.33 -25.13
CA ASP A 421 13.32 10.94 -25.59
C ASP A 421 14.57 10.30 -24.98
N GLY A 422 14.43 9.11 -24.40
CA GLY A 422 15.54 8.43 -23.73
C GLY A 422 15.13 7.41 -22.67
N VAL A 423 16.11 7.02 -21.86
CA VAL A 423 16.03 5.95 -20.84
C VAL A 423 14.87 6.14 -19.84
N ALA A 424 14.45 7.38 -19.60
CA ALA A 424 13.36 7.73 -18.69
C ALA A 424 11.94 7.53 -19.27
N ALA A 425 11.79 7.26 -20.57
CA ALA A 425 10.49 7.22 -21.26
C ALA A 425 9.51 6.21 -20.65
N ALA A 426 10.00 5.04 -20.22
CA ALA A 426 9.17 4.03 -19.57
C ALA A 426 8.63 4.51 -18.21
N SER A 427 9.47 5.17 -17.40
CA SER A 427 9.08 5.74 -16.11
C SER A 427 8.08 6.88 -16.28
N PHE A 428 8.28 7.78 -17.25
CA PHE A 428 7.30 8.83 -17.56
C PHE A 428 5.98 8.27 -18.06
N SER A 429 5.98 7.21 -18.87
CA SER A 429 4.75 6.57 -19.34
C SER A 429 3.93 6.04 -18.16
N ARG A 430 4.56 5.34 -17.20
CA ARG A 430 3.92 4.87 -15.96
C ARG A 430 3.42 6.03 -15.08
N ALA A 431 4.18 7.12 -15.00
CA ALA A 431 3.77 8.32 -14.28
C ALA A 431 2.53 8.96 -14.91
N VAL A 432 2.48 9.08 -16.24
CA VAL A 432 1.30 9.60 -16.95
C VAL A 432 0.08 8.74 -16.68
N GLU A 433 0.18 7.41 -16.75
CA GLU A 433 -0.93 6.50 -16.42
C GLU A 433 -1.44 6.71 -14.98
N THR A 434 -0.52 6.93 -14.03
CA THR A 434 -0.86 7.19 -12.62
C THR A 434 -1.60 8.53 -12.46
N VAL A 435 -1.07 9.61 -13.05
CA VAL A 435 -1.68 10.95 -12.97
C VAL A 435 -3.04 10.97 -13.69
N GLU A 436 -3.15 10.31 -14.83
CA GLU A 436 -4.42 10.13 -15.52
C GLU A 436 -5.48 9.44 -14.63
N ALA A 437 -5.09 8.38 -13.91
CA ALA A 437 -5.99 7.69 -12.98
C ALA A 437 -6.39 8.60 -11.81
N ASN A 438 -5.46 9.41 -11.28
CA ASN A 438 -5.74 10.38 -10.22
C ASN A 438 -6.74 11.46 -10.65
N VAL A 439 -6.53 12.06 -11.84
CA VAL A 439 -7.42 13.08 -12.41
C VAL A 439 -8.82 12.52 -12.60
N ARG A 440 -8.94 11.31 -13.17
CA ARG A 440 -10.23 10.64 -13.35
C ARG A 440 -10.91 10.33 -12.03
N TRP A 441 -10.19 9.77 -11.06
CA TRP A 441 -10.75 9.45 -9.75
C TRP A 441 -11.32 10.70 -9.08
N LYS A 442 -10.57 11.81 -9.12
CA LYS A 442 -11.01 13.10 -8.62
C LYS A 442 -12.28 13.56 -9.35
N MET A 443 -12.29 13.53 -10.68
CA MET A 443 -13.44 13.95 -11.48
C MET A 443 -14.71 13.13 -11.19
N LEU A 444 -14.58 11.82 -10.97
CA LEU A 444 -15.73 10.92 -10.78
C LEU A 444 -16.27 10.92 -9.35
N TYR A 445 -15.39 10.99 -8.35
CA TYR A 445 -15.76 10.66 -6.97
C TYR A 445 -15.58 11.81 -5.98
N GLN A 446 -14.97 12.94 -6.38
CA GLN A 446 -14.74 14.06 -5.46
C GLN A 446 -16.06 14.56 -4.85
N ASP A 447 -17.09 14.81 -5.66
CA ASP A 447 -18.35 15.36 -5.18
C ASP A 447 -19.12 14.36 -4.31
N GLU A 448 -19.15 13.09 -4.70
CA GLU A 448 -19.76 12.02 -3.90
C GLU A 448 -19.07 11.90 -2.54
N LEU A 449 -17.74 11.94 -2.52
CA LEU A 449 -16.95 11.89 -1.28
C LEU A 449 -17.24 13.11 -0.39
N PHE A 450 -17.27 14.33 -0.95
CA PHE A 450 -17.60 15.53 -0.19
C PHE A 450 -19.02 15.49 0.39
N GLN A 451 -19.99 14.99 -0.37
CA GLN A 451 -21.36 14.80 0.12
C GLN A 451 -21.43 13.76 1.24
N TRP A 452 -20.72 12.64 1.08
CA TRP A 452 -20.65 11.60 2.10
C TRP A 452 -20.02 12.11 3.40
N LEU A 453 -18.88 12.82 3.32
CA LEU A 453 -18.22 13.47 4.45
C LEU A 453 -19.12 14.53 5.10
N GLY A 454 -19.78 15.36 4.29
CA GLY A 454 -20.69 16.39 4.77
C GLY A 454 -21.92 15.85 5.48
N LYS A 455 -22.38 14.63 5.14
CA LYS A 455 -23.44 13.92 5.89
C LYS A 455 -22.91 13.35 7.20
N ALA A 456 -21.71 12.77 7.20
CA ALA A 456 -21.08 12.22 8.39
C ALA A 456 -20.74 13.29 9.44
N LEU A 457 -20.44 14.52 9.02
CA LEU A 457 -20.20 15.66 9.92
C LEU A 457 -21.43 16.17 10.68
N ARG A 458 -22.61 16.06 10.06
CA ARG A 458 -23.85 16.65 10.60
C ARG A 458 -24.54 15.77 11.65
N HIS A 459 -24.10 14.53 11.80
CA HIS A 459 -24.65 13.54 12.73
C HIS A 459 -23.59 13.14 13.74
#